data_AF-A0AAV6FE37-F1
#
_entry.id   AF-A0AAV6FE37-F1
#
_cell.length_a   1.000
_cell.length_b   1.000
_cell.length_c   1.000
_cell.angle_alpha   90.00
_cell.angle_beta   90.00
_cell.angle_gamma   90.00
#
_symmetry.space_group_name_H-M   'P 1'
#
loop_
_entity.id
_entity.type
_entity.pdbx_description
1 polymer ?
#
loop_
_entity_poly.entity_id
_entity_poly.type
_entity_poly.pdbx_seq_one_letter_code
_entity_poly.pdbx_strand_id
1 'polypeptide(L)'
;MSWTAEWPQRGGGLPLLWLLGVSLLSLLTVVSGQELREGDAVCTEDRSCFVLYFQRKTFLYAWRSCKERGGDLATLKEPGDAAAVERLFAGADLRRGAGQQQSGKLVRAWIGLQRQPRQCSANRPLRGFSWVTGDQETRFTNWQAEDSASACTSPRCVVVGYAEPSNPDNLKWSDGPCSITVDAYLCKYNYKGMCPSIPGEGGGNTFYSTPFDLLTTDLSYLPFGSVATLPCPVDTVGDQTILCTDMSDGSVNWSREAPYCSPKQSWCDQDNGGCHQLCIDKEDMHVCMCIEGYALAEDGMSCLPDDPCHDAPCESECVPVPDGGGFRCDCPE
;
A
#
# COMPACT_ATOMS: atom_id res chain seq x y z
N MET A 1 -73.54 -23.41 11.61
CA MET A 1 -72.22 -22.98 11.08
C MET A 1 -71.32 -24.19 11.30
N SER A 2 -70.72 -24.88 10.34
CA SER A 2 -70.39 -24.63 8.94
C SER A 2 -70.67 -25.89 8.10
N TRP A 3 -70.70 -25.72 6.78
CA TRP A 3 -71.04 -26.73 5.78
C TRP A 3 -69.78 -27.44 5.22
N THR A 4 -69.99 -28.72 4.96
CA THR A 4 -69.42 -29.71 4.02
C THR A 4 -68.45 -29.26 2.91
N ALA A 5 -67.46 -30.11 2.58
CA ALA A 5 -67.49 -31.05 1.43
C ALA A 5 -66.09 -31.46 0.89
N GLU A 6 -65.75 -32.74 1.05
CA GLU A 6 -65.30 -33.75 0.06
C GLU A 6 -64.23 -33.54 -1.06
N TRP A 7 -63.23 -34.46 -1.04
CA TRP A 7 -62.43 -35.14 -2.13
C TRP A 7 -61.42 -34.32 -3.02
N PRO A 8 -60.57 -34.92 -3.91
CA PRO A 8 -59.49 -35.91 -3.70
C PRO A 8 -58.26 -35.89 -4.71
N GLN A 9 -57.40 -36.93 -4.68
CA GLN A 9 -56.60 -37.58 -5.78
C GLN A 9 -55.27 -36.99 -6.36
N ARG A 10 -54.30 -37.92 -6.54
CA ARG A 10 -53.29 -38.12 -7.64
C ARG A 10 -52.31 -36.97 -7.98
N GLY A 11 -51.05 -37.16 -8.41
CA GLY A 11 -50.26 -38.32 -8.82
C GLY A 11 -49.21 -37.86 -9.85
N GLY A 12 -47.98 -38.42 -9.79
CA GLY A 12 -47.08 -38.55 -10.94
C GLY A 12 -46.02 -37.49 -11.21
N GLY A 13 -44.75 -37.94 -11.33
CA GLY A 13 -43.76 -37.33 -12.23
C GLY A 13 -42.44 -36.86 -11.60
N LEU A 14 -41.40 -37.71 -11.58
CA LEU A 14 -40.00 -37.27 -11.47
C LEU A 14 -39.58 -36.49 -12.73
N PRO A 15 -38.71 -35.48 -12.60
CA PRO A 15 -37.74 -35.17 -13.63
C PRO A 15 -36.30 -35.34 -13.12
N LEU A 16 -35.56 -36.23 -13.78
CA LEU A 16 -34.10 -36.23 -13.83
C LEU A 16 -33.64 -34.89 -14.41
N LEU A 17 -33.17 -33.95 -13.59
CA LEU A 17 -32.49 -32.74 -14.11
C LEU A 17 -31.55 -32.05 -13.08
N TRP A 18 -31.13 -32.75 -12.02
CA TRP A 18 -30.30 -32.18 -10.94
C TRP A 18 -28.86 -32.73 -10.87
N LEU A 19 -28.30 -33.29 -11.95
CA LEU A 19 -26.92 -33.82 -11.94
C LEU A 19 -25.95 -33.19 -12.96
N LEU A 20 -26.33 -32.08 -13.61
CA LEU A 20 -25.43 -31.33 -14.52
C LEU A 20 -25.18 -29.88 -14.07
N GLY A 21 -25.42 -29.57 -12.78
CA GLY A 21 -25.31 -28.22 -12.22
C GLY A 21 -24.15 -27.99 -11.24
N VAL A 22 -23.22 -28.94 -11.06
CA VAL A 22 -22.12 -28.81 -10.08
C VAL A 22 -20.72 -28.89 -10.72
N SER A 23 -20.62 -29.09 -12.04
CA SER A 23 -19.32 -29.27 -12.72
C SER A 23 -18.82 -28.04 -13.48
N LEU A 24 -19.21 -26.82 -13.08
CA LEU A 24 -18.70 -25.58 -13.68
C LEU A 24 -18.30 -24.50 -12.64
N LEU A 25 -17.98 -24.91 -11.40
CA LEU A 25 -17.55 -23.99 -10.33
C LEU A 25 -16.18 -24.36 -9.72
N SER A 26 -15.30 -25.02 -10.48
CA SER A 26 -13.99 -25.49 -10.00
C SER A 26 -12.82 -25.09 -10.91
N LEU A 27 -12.95 -23.99 -11.67
CA LEU A 27 -11.87 -23.39 -12.47
C LEU A 27 -11.58 -21.93 -12.11
N LEU A 28 -11.85 -21.52 -10.87
CA LEU A 28 -11.03 -20.47 -10.27
C LEU A 28 -9.79 -21.16 -9.71
N THR A 29 -8.80 -21.40 -10.57
CA THR A 29 -7.44 -21.51 -10.07
C THR A 29 -7.14 -20.19 -9.40
N VAL A 30 -7.24 -20.15 -8.08
CA VAL A 30 -6.64 -19.10 -7.28
C VAL A 30 -5.18 -19.09 -7.70
N VAL A 31 -4.78 -18.10 -8.50
CA VAL A 31 -3.38 -17.81 -8.71
C VAL A 31 -2.88 -17.44 -7.32
N SER A 32 -2.22 -18.37 -6.63
CA SER A 32 -1.49 -18.08 -5.40
C SER A 32 -0.30 -17.18 -5.74
N GLY A 33 -0.59 -15.92 -6.06
CA GLY A 33 0.35 -14.84 -5.83
C GLY A 33 0.54 -14.76 -4.32
N GLN A 34 1.76 -14.95 -3.85
CA GLN A 34 2.06 -14.61 -2.46
C GLN A 34 1.91 -13.10 -2.32
N GLU A 35 1.06 -12.68 -1.39
CA GLU A 35 0.93 -11.28 -1.01
C GLU A 35 2.20 -10.84 -0.28
N LEU A 36 2.87 -9.82 -0.83
CA LEU A 36 4.08 -9.26 -0.25
C LEU A 36 3.71 -8.54 1.04
N ARG A 37 4.56 -8.68 2.06
CA ARG A 37 4.39 -8.00 3.34
C ARG A 37 5.41 -6.88 3.48
N GLU A 38 5.09 -5.90 4.32
CA GLU A 38 6.02 -4.84 4.71
C GLU A 38 7.36 -5.43 5.14
N GLY A 39 8.46 -4.93 4.55
CA GLY A 39 9.82 -5.44 4.76
C GLY A 39 10.19 -6.69 3.94
N ASP A 40 9.36 -7.14 3.01
CA ASP A 40 9.73 -8.15 2.00
C ASP A 40 10.39 -7.52 0.76
N ALA A 41 10.54 -6.19 0.75
CA ALA A 41 11.29 -5.46 -0.26
C ALA A 41 12.18 -4.38 0.35
N VAL A 42 13.26 -4.06 -0.35
CA VAL A 42 14.09 -2.88 -0.12
C VAL A 42 14.41 -2.25 -1.46
N CYS A 43 14.28 -0.93 -1.55
CA CYS A 43 14.62 -0.16 -2.73
C CYS A 43 15.76 0.78 -2.43
N THR A 44 16.64 0.95 -3.40
CA THR A 44 17.87 1.72 -3.30
C THR A 44 17.85 2.90 -4.28
N GLU A 45 18.62 3.93 -3.94
CA GLU A 45 18.73 5.16 -4.74
C GLU A 45 19.23 4.91 -6.18
N ASP A 46 19.98 3.83 -6.38
CA ASP A 46 20.49 3.38 -7.69
C ASP A 46 19.40 2.89 -8.67
N ARG A 47 18.12 3.10 -8.33
CA ARG A 47 16.93 2.72 -9.11
C ARG A 47 16.67 1.22 -9.15
N SER A 48 17.14 0.49 -8.15
CA SER A 48 16.84 -0.92 -8.01
C SER A 48 16.03 -1.26 -6.75
N CYS A 49 15.18 -2.28 -6.86
CA CYS A 49 14.44 -2.85 -5.75
C CYS A 49 14.72 -4.34 -5.65
N PHE A 50 15.08 -4.81 -4.47
CA PHE A 50 15.22 -6.22 -4.13
C PHE A 50 13.97 -6.68 -3.41
N VAL A 51 13.41 -7.82 -3.82
CA VAL A 51 12.22 -8.41 -3.21
C VAL A 51 12.50 -9.87 -2.88
N LEU A 52 12.18 -10.28 -1.65
CA LEU A 52 12.39 -11.63 -1.13
C LEU A 52 11.07 -12.41 -1.12
N TYR A 53 11.00 -13.44 -1.96
CA TYR A 53 9.83 -14.31 -2.03
C TYR A 53 10.06 -15.62 -1.30
N PHE A 54 9.30 -15.87 -0.24
CA PHE A 54 9.35 -17.10 0.57
C PHE A 54 8.54 -18.24 -0.06
N GLN A 55 8.93 -18.66 -1.27
CA GLN A 55 8.34 -19.83 -1.92
C GLN A 55 9.41 -20.81 -2.37
N ARG A 56 9.14 -22.10 -2.13
CA ARG A 56 10.05 -23.16 -2.52
C ARG A 56 9.94 -23.43 -4.02
N LYS A 57 10.95 -23.00 -4.78
CA LYS A 57 11.03 -23.18 -6.23
C LYS A 57 12.41 -23.68 -6.65
N THR A 58 12.47 -24.33 -7.80
CA THR A 58 13.74 -24.58 -8.50
C THR A 58 14.25 -23.29 -9.13
N PHE A 59 15.53 -23.25 -9.50
CA PHE A 59 16.14 -22.05 -10.08
C PHE A 59 15.36 -21.52 -11.30
N LEU A 60 14.98 -22.42 -12.22
CA LEU A 60 14.28 -22.03 -13.45
C LEU A 60 12.90 -21.39 -13.17
N TYR A 61 12.14 -21.94 -12.21
CA TYR A 61 10.83 -21.40 -11.86
C TYR A 61 10.93 -20.10 -11.06
N ALA A 62 11.94 -19.99 -10.19
CA ALA A 62 12.23 -18.74 -9.49
C ALA A 62 12.59 -17.62 -10.49
N TRP A 63 13.46 -17.93 -11.46
CA TRP A 63 13.82 -17.00 -12.53
C TRP A 63 12.62 -16.55 -13.37
N ARG A 64 11.77 -17.49 -13.80
CA ARG A 64 10.52 -17.14 -14.51
C ARG A 64 9.61 -16.25 -13.68
N SER A 65 9.48 -16.52 -12.38
CA SER A 65 8.62 -15.73 -11.49
C SER A 65 9.08 -14.27 -11.38
N CYS A 66 10.40 -14.01 -11.36
CA CYS A 66 10.92 -12.64 -11.42
C CYS A 66 10.70 -12.00 -12.79
N LYS A 67 10.92 -12.75 -13.88
CA LYS A 67 10.74 -12.29 -15.26
C LYS A 67 9.31 -11.87 -15.59
N GLU A 68 8.32 -12.64 -15.14
CA GLU A 68 6.90 -12.34 -15.34
C GLU A 68 6.48 -11.01 -14.69
N ARG A 69 7.21 -10.56 -13.66
CA ARG A 69 7.00 -9.28 -12.96
C ARG A 69 7.93 -8.16 -13.47
N GLY A 70 8.61 -8.37 -14.60
CA GLY A 70 9.49 -7.37 -15.21
C GLY A 70 10.87 -7.22 -14.56
N GLY A 71 11.30 -8.18 -13.74
CA GLY A 71 12.63 -8.21 -13.12
C GLY A 71 13.45 -9.43 -13.50
N ASP A 72 14.52 -9.67 -12.77
CA ASP A 72 15.36 -10.87 -12.88
C ASP A 72 15.63 -11.46 -11.50
N LEU A 73 16.14 -12.69 -11.44
CA LEU A 73 16.77 -13.14 -10.19
C LEU A 73 17.89 -12.18 -9.83
N ALA A 74 17.98 -11.84 -8.54
CA ALA A 74 18.83 -10.76 -8.07
C ALA A 74 20.30 -10.97 -8.43
N THR A 75 20.89 -9.97 -9.06
CA THR A 75 22.33 -9.89 -9.30
C THR A 75 22.98 -9.07 -8.20
N LEU A 76 23.95 -9.63 -7.48
CA LEU A 76 24.68 -8.97 -6.39
C LEU A 76 26.07 -8.58 -6.89
N LYS A 77 26.14 -7.50 -7.66
CA LYS A 77 27.34 -7.08 -8.41
C LYS A 77 28.21 -6.10 -7.62
N GLU A 78 27.60 -5.31 -6.76
CA GLU A 78 28.25 -4.28 -5.94
C GLU A 78 28.11 -4.61 -4.45
N PRO A 79 29.02 -4.13 -3.58
CA PRO A 79 28.88 -4.29 -2.13
C PRO A 79 27.57 -3.69 -1.57
N GLY A 80 27.07 -2.63 -2.21
CA GLY A 80 25.78 -2.01 -1.88
C GLY A 80 24.59 -2.95 -2.10
N ASP A 81 24.63 -3.80 -3.13
CA ASP A 81 23.58 -4.80 -3.38
C ASP A 81 23.51 -5.80 -2.21
N ALA A 82 24.68 -6.26 -1.73
CA ALA A 82 24.76 -7.19 -0.61
C ALA A 82 24.25 -6.56 0.69
N ALA A 83 24.61 -5.32 0.97
CA ALA A 83 24.13 -4.58 2.14
C ALA A 83 22.61 -4.35 2.10
N ALA A 84 22.04 -4.09 0.91
CA ALA A 84 20.58 -3.98 0.75
C ALA A 84 19.90 -5.32 1.06
N VAL A 85 20.40 -6.42 0.49
CA VAL A 85 19.87 -7.77 0.74
C VAL A 85 20.02 -8.18 2.20
N GLU A 86 21.09 -7.76 2.90
CA GLU A 86 21.25 -8.01 4.33
C GLU A 86 20.13 -7.38 5.16
N ARG A 87 19.82 -6.10 4.91
CA ARG A 87 18.71 -5.39 5.56
C ARG A 87 17.37 -6.07 5.28
N LEU A 88 17.18 -6.52 4.04
CA LEU A 88 15.98 -7.24 3.62
C LEU A 88 15.79 -8.54 4.43
N PHE A 89 16.84 -9.34 4.59
CA PHE A 89 16.76 -10.55 5.42
C PHE A 89 16.57 -10.24 6.91
N ALA A 90 17.25 -9.23 7.44
CA ALA A 90 17.10 -8.81 8.84
C ALA A 90 15.66 -8.39 9.14
N GLY A 91 15.02 -7.62 8.26
CA GLY A 91 13.61 -7.22 8.38
C GLY A 91 12.63 -8.40 8.27
N ALA A 92 12.98 -9.46 7.55
CA ALA A 92 12.18 -10.67 7.45
C ALA A 92 12.35 -11.62 8.66
N ASP A 93 13.51 -11.62 9.31
CA ASP A 93 13.81 -12.46 10.48
C ASP A 93 13.09 -11.98 11.75
N LEU A 94 13.01 -10.66 11.97
CA LEU A 94 12.24 -10.04 13.06
C LEU A 94 10.79 -10.56 13.16
N ARG A 95 10.23 -11.03 12.04
CA ARG A 95 8.87 -11.57 11.98
C ARG A 95 8.79 -13.07 12.22
N ARG A 96 9.83 -13.86 11.92
CA ARG A 96 9.85 -15.30 12.21
C ARG A 96 9.92 -15.58 13.72
N GLY A 97 10.48 -14.67 14.50
CA GLY A 97 10.56 -14.77 15.96
C GLY A 97 9.23 -14.57 16.72
N ALA A 98 8.17 -14.06 16.08
CA ALA A 98 6.96 -13.64 16.78
C ALA A 98 5.92 -14.77 17.05
N GLY A 99 6.15 -16.01 16.61
CA GLY A 99 5.14 -17.07 16.76
C GLY A 99 5.61 -18.52 16.78
N GLN A 100 6.88 -18.82 16.54
CA GLN A 100 7.35 -20.21 16.58
C GLN A 100 8.84 -20.27 16.88
N GLN A 101 9.22 -21.19 17.77
CA GLN A 101 10.56 -21.48 18.27
C GLN A 101 11.50 -21.96 17.14
N GLN A 102 11.86 -21.07 16.23
CA GLN A 102 12.75 -21.32 15.08
C GLN A 102 13.64 -20.11 14.79
N SER A 103 14.02 -19.40 15.86
CA SER A 103 15.18 -18.52 15.86
C SER A 103 16.42 -19.35 15.48
N GLY A 104 17.12 -18.99 14.41
CA GLY A 104 18.34 -19.68 13.93
C GLY A 104 18.20 -20.65 12.75
N LYS A 105 17.05 -20.71 12.06
CA LYS A 105 16.94 -21.53 10.83
C LYS A 105 17.58 -20.82 9.64
N LEU A 106 18.66 -21.39 9.09
CA LEU A 106 19.27 -20.94 7.84
C LEU A 106 18.26 -20.93 6.68
N VAL A 107 17.98 -19.75 6.15
CA VAL A 107 17.20 -19.51 4.95
C VAL A 107 18.14 -19.50 3.76
N ARG A 108 17.83 -20.28 2.72
CA ARG A 108 18.56 -20.23 1.45
C ARG A 108 17.68 -19.62 0.37
N ALA A 109 18.19 -18.58 -0.28
CA ALA A 109 17.51 -17.92 -1.39
C ALA A 109 18.30 -18.05 -2.69
N TRP A 110 17.63 -18.38 -3.78
CA TRP A 110 18.23 -18.30 -5.11
C TRP A 110 18.60 -16.86 -5.47
N ILE A 111 19.80 -16.68 -6.04
CA ILE A 111 20.23 -15.45 -6.72
C ILE A 111 20.48 -15.74 -8.20
N GLY A 112 20.61 -14.69 -9.01
CA GLY A 112 20.69 -14.77 -10.47
C GLY A 112 22.05 -15.22 -11.01
N LEU A 113 22.69 -16.23 -10.42
CA LEU A 113 24.02 -16.68 -10.80
C LEU A 113 24.00 -18.19 -11.10
N GLN A 114 24.41 -18.56 -12.32
CA GLN A 114 24.40 -19.94 -12.80
C GLN A 114 25.64 -20.27 -13.63
N ARG A 115 25.96 -21.55 -13.73
CA ARG A 115 27.05 -22.08 -14.55
C ARG A 115 26.56 -23.28 -15.35
N GLN A 116 26.82 -23.27 -16.64
CA GLN A 116 26.58 -24.41 -17.52
C GLN A 116 27.68 -25.48 -17.36
N PRO A 117 27.41 -26.75 -17.68
CA PRO A 117 28.43 -27.80 -17.67
C PRO A 117 29.67 -27.41 -18.49
N ARG A 118 30.86 -27.86 -18.06
CA ARG A 118 32.16 -27.65 -18.74
C ARG A 118 32.65 -26.19 -18.84
N GLN A 119 31.95 -25.23 -18.23
CA GLN A 119 32.38 -23.82 -18.20
C GLN A 119 33.10 -23.45 -16.90
N CYS A 120 33.86 -24.36 -16.29
CA CYS A 120 34.55 -24.08 -15.01
C CYS A 120 35.90 -23.45 -15.26
N SER A 121 36.13 -22.30 -14.64
CA SER A 121 37.39 -21.59 -14.72
C SER A 121 37.72 -20.99 -13.37
N ALA A 122 38.52 -21.68 -12.57
CA ALA A 122 39.00 -21.21 -11.27
C ALA A 122 39.71 -19.85 -11.37
N ASN A 123 40.34 -19.56 -12.52
CA ASN A 123 41.10 -18.33 -12.76
C ASN A 123 40.24 -17.11 -13.12
N ARG A 124 38.90 -17.21 -13.12
CA ARG A 124 37.99 -16.07 -13.39
C ARG A 124 37.23 -15.68 -12.10
N PRO A 125 36.90 -14.39 -11.89
CA PRO A 125 36.29 -13.89 -10.64
C PRO A 125 35.02 -14.63 -10.21
N LEU A 126 34.17 -15.01 -11.18
CA LEU A 126 32.95 -15.76 -10.94
C LEU A 126 33.11 -17.28 -11.08
N ARG A 127 34.35 -17.81 -11.15
CA ARG A 127 34.62 -19.27 -11.23
C ARG A 127 33.90 -19.98 -12.38
N GLY A 128 33.67 -19.24 -13.48
CA GLY A 128 32.94 -19.72 -14.66
C GLY A 128 31.41 -19.58 -14.58
N PHE A 129 30.88 -19.03 -13.49
CA PHE A 129 29.48 -18.63 -13.43
C PHE A 129 29.25 -17.32 -14.20
N SER A 130 28.00 -17.15 -14.66
CA SER A 130 27.50 -15.95 -15.33
C SER A 130 26.19 -15.52 -14.68
N TRP A 131 25.95 -14.21 -14.63
CA TRP A 131 24.66 -13.69 -14.20
C TRP A 131 23.56 -14.11 -15.19
N VAL A 132 22.31 -14.18 -14.73
CA VAL A 132 21.14 -14.46 -15.58
C VAL A 132 20.90 -13.37 -16.63
N THR A 133 21.51 -12.19 -16.45
CA THR A 133 21.60 -11.10 -17.42
C THR A 133 22.61 -11.37 -18.56
N GLY A 134 23.41 -12.43 -18.46
CA GLY A 134 24.34 -12.90 -19.50
C GLY A 134 25.79 -12.44 -19.32
N ASP A 135 26.06 -11.47 -18.44
CA ASP A 135 27.39 -10.95 -18.19
C ASP A 135 28.13 -11.67 -17.04
N GLN A 136 29.44 -11.43 -16.94
CA GLN A 136 30.30 -11.90 -15.85
C GLN A 136 30.89 -10.74 -15.01
N GLU A 137 30.40 -9.52 -15.25
CA GLU A 137 30.95 -8.33 -14.61
C GLU A 137 30.44 -8.24 -13.17
N THR A 138 31.37 -8.16 -12.22
CA THR A 138 31.06 -7.98 -10.81
C THR A 138 32.26 -7.34 -10.11
N ARG A 139 31.98 -6.46 -9.15
CA ARG A 139 32.99 -5.91 -8.22
C ARG A 139 32.93 -6.58 -6.85
N PHE A 140 31.91 -7.39 -6.62
CA PHE A 140 31.65 -8.08 -5.38
C PHE A 140 31.51 -9.59 -5.60
N THR A 141 32.15 -10.39 -4.74
CA THR A 141 31.90 -11.83 -4.63
C THR A 141 31.98 -12.24 -3.17
N ASN A 142 31.16 -13.20 -2.74
CA ASN A 142 31.13 -13.63 -1.35
C ASN A 142 31.02 -15.16 -1.20
N TRP A 143 31.84 -15.91 -1.91
CA TRP A 143 31.82 -17.38 -1.89
C TRP A 143 32.08 -17.97 -0.49
N GLN A 144 31.30 -18.99 -0.11
CA GLN A 144 31.43 -19.69 1.17
C GLN A 144 32.64 -20.63 1.20
N ALA A 145 32.83 -21.40 0.14
CA ALA A 145 33.90 -22.39 0.02
C ALA A 145 34.87 -22.03 -1.11
N GLU A 146 36.06 -22.62 -1.08
CA GLU A 146 37.00 -22.58 -2.20
C GLU A 146 36.47 -23.38 -3.41
N ASP A 147 37.02 -23.12 -4.60
CA ASP A 147 36.55 -23.76 -5.83
C ASP A 147 36.82 -25.28 -5.80
N SER A 148 35.80 -26.08 -6.07
CA SER A 148 35.93 -27.55 -6.12
C SER A 148 35.92 -28.01 -7.58
N ALA A 149 37.04 -28.57 -8.04
CA ALA A 149 37.20 -29.03 -9.43
C ALA A 149 36.22 -30.14 -9.84
N SER A 150 35.61 -30.83 -8.88
CA SER A 150 34.66 -31.93 -9.10
C SER A 150 33.25 -31.49 -9.52
N ALA A 151 32.94 -30.19 -9.43
CA ALA A 151 31.60 -29.65 -9.68
C ALA A 151 31.31 -29.24 -11.15
N CYS A 152 32.14 -29.67 -12.11
CA CYS A 152 32.10 -29.15 -13.48
C CYS A 152 31.21 -29.92 -14.48
N THR A 153 30.65 -31.05 -14.07
CA THR A 153 29.95 -31.97 -14.96
C THR A 153 28.46 -31.67 -15.11
N SER A 154 27.88 -30.84 -14.25
CA SER A 154 26.44 -30.55 -14.20
C SER A 154 26.17 -29.04 -14.11
N PRO A 155 24.95 -28.57 -14.47
CA PRO A 155 24.59 -27.16 -14.27
C PRO A 155 24.49 -26.85 -12.78
N ARG A 156 25.10 -25.75 -12.37
CA ARG A 156 25.20 -25.33 -10.97
C ARG A 156 24.58 -23.94 -10.83
N CYS A 157 23.80 -23.75 -9.79
CA CYS A 157 23.10 -22.51 -9.47
C CYS A 157 23.43 -22.09 -8.05
N VAL A 158 23.40 -20.80 -7.78
CA VAL A 158 23.92 -20.23 -6.53
C VAL A 158 22.81 -19.75 -5.62
N VAL A 159 22.96 -20.08 -4.33
CA VAL A 159 22.13 -19.54 -3.25
C VAL A 159 22.94 -18.64 -2.33
N VAL A 160 22.24 -17.68 -1.72
CA VAL A 160 22.72 -16.96 -0.54
C VAL A 160 22.04 -17.53 0.70
N GLY A 161 22.82 -17.70 1.77
CA GLY A 161 22.33 -18.12 3.07
C GLY A 161 22.16 -16.95 4.04
N TYR A 162 21.10 -16.95 4.84
CA TYR A 162 20.95 -16.03 5.97
C TYR A 162 20.35 -16.78 7.16
N ALA A 163 20.95 -16.67 8.34
CA ALA A 163 20.47 -17.32 9.55
C ALA A 163 19.98 -16.28 10.56
N GLU A 164 20.89 -15.73 11.36
CA GLU A 164 20.61 -14.71 12.38
C GLU A 164 21.58 -13.53 12.22
N PRO A 165 21.26 -12.31 12.69
CA PRO A 165 22.04 -11.12 12.41
C PRO A 165 23.54 -11.20 12.77
N SER A 166 23.90 -11.98 13.80
CA SER A 166 25.28 -12.15 14.25
C SER A 166 26.08 -13.21 13.51
N ASN A 167 25.47 -13.96 12.58
CA ASN A 167 26.15 -15.07 11.91
C ASN A 167 27.20 -14.54 10.89
N PRO A 168 28.49 -14.89 11.05
CA PRO A 168 29.56 -14.42 10.16
C PRO A 168 29.46 -14.95 8.72
N ASP A 169 28.71 -16.04 8.52
CA ASP A 169 28.50 -16.66 7.21
C ASP A 169 27.24 -16.13 6.48
N ASN A 170 26.60 -15.10 7.02
CA ASN A 170 25.49 -14.45 6.34
C ASN A 170 25.90 -13.95 4.95
N LEU A 171 24.99 -14.13 4.00
CA LEU A 171 25.13 -13.79 2.59
C LEU A 171 26.30 -14.47 1.88
N LYS A 172 26.91 -15.51 2.46
CA LYS A 172 27.89 -16.34 1.77
C LYS A 172 27.22 -17.13 0.65
N TRP A 173 27.92 -17.24 -0.48
CA TRP A 173 27.42 -17.85 -1.71
C TRP A 173 27.83 -19.32 -1.75
N SER A 174 26.85 -20.21 -1.97
CA SER A 174 27.11 -21.63 -2.17
C SER A 174 26.41 -22.12 -3.44
N ASP A 175 27.06 -23.01 -4.18
CA ASP A 175 26.54 -23.56 -5.42
C ASP A 175 26.00 -24.99 -5.24
N GLY A 176 24.91 -25.30 -5.94
CA GLY A 176 24.25 -26.59 -5.91
C GLY A 176 23.56 -26.93 -7.22
N PRO A 177 22.94 -28.12 -7.34
CA PRO A 177 22.20 -28.50 -8.54
C PRO A 177 21.00 -27.56 -8.75
N CYS A 178 20.84 -27.04 -9.97
CA CYS A 178 19.73 -26.12 -10.30
C CYS A 178 18.31 -26.71 -10.17
N SER A 179 18.22 -28.04 -10.11
CA SER A 179 16.96 -28.79 -10.05
C SER A 179 16.37 -28.91 -8.64
N ILE A 180 17.12 -28.58 -7.58
CA ILE A 180 16.60 -28.64 -6.22
C ILE A 180 15.70 -27.43 -5.94
N THR A 181 14.79 -27.58 -4.98
CA THR A 181 14.04 -26.45 -4.43
C THR A 181 14.71 -25.92 -3.17
N VAL A 182 14.77 -24.61 -3.00
CA VAL A 182 15.31 -23.95 -1.80
C VAL A 182 14.20 -23.19 -1.07
N ASP A 183 14.51 -22.47 0.01
CA ASP A 183 13.50 -21.88 0.90
C ASP A 183 12.85 -20.61 0.30
N ALA A 184 13.62 -19.83 -0.48
CA ALA A 184 13.20 -18.56 -1.05
C ALA A 184 13.91 -18.23 -2.37
N TYR A 185 13.57 -17.10 -2.98
CA TYR A 185 14.32 -16.51 -4.09
C TYR A 185 14.27 -14.99 -4.03
N LEU A 186 15.35 -14.36 -4.51
CA LEU A 186 15.48 -12.91 -4.57
C LEU A 186 15.26 -12.44 -6.00
N CYS A 187 14.36 -11.49 -6.19
CA CYS A 187 14.22 -10.76 -7.45
C CYS A 187 14.84 -9.37 -7.32
N LYS A 188 15.48 -8.89 -8.39
CA LYS A 188 15.90 -7.49 -8.57
C LYS A 188 15.08 -6.88 -9.70
N TYR A 189 14.44 -5.76 -9.41
CA TYR A 189 13.69 -4.93 -10.36
C TYR A 189 14.43 -3.63 -10.57
N ASN A 190 14.50 -3.15 -11.82
CA ASN A 190 15.13 -1.87 -12.13
C ASN A 190 14.07 -0.92 -12.71
N TYR A 191 14.08 0.32 -12.25
CA TYR A 191 13.07 1.33 -12.62
C TYR A 191 13.70 2.54 -13.32
N LYS A 192 12.86 3.33 -14.00
CA LYS A 192 13.26 4.59 -14.66
C LYS A 192 13.85 5.59 -13.66
N GLY A 193 13.23 5.66 -12.48
CA GLY A 193 13.62 6.52 -11.37
C GLY A 193 12.90 6.13 -10.08
N MET A 194 13.20 6.86 -9.01
CA MET A 194 12.69 6.63 -7.67
C MET A 194 12.19 7.96 -7.07
N CYS A 195 11.14 7.92 -6.26
CA CYS A 195 10.69 9.03 -5.44
C CYS A 195 11.12 8.81 -3.97
N PRO A 196 11.45 9.88 -3.23
CA PRO A 196 11.82 9.76 -1.82
C PRO A 196 10.59 9.48 -0.94
N SER A 197 10.80 8.86 0.22
CA SER A 197 9.74 8.71 1.23
C SER A 197 9.18 10.06 1.67
N ILE A 198 7.87 10.13 1.83
CA ILE A 198 7.14 11.30 2.29
C ILE A 198 6.86 11.18 3.81
N PRO A 199 7.30 12.15 4.62
CA PRO A 199 6.92 12.20 6.03
C PRO A 199 5.42 12.48 6.18
N GLY A 200 4.80 11.94 7.22
CA GLY A 200 3.39 12.20 7.52
C GLY A 200 3.15 13.66 7.92
N GLU A 201 2.05 14.25 7.45
CA GLU A 201 1.62 15.63 7.77
C GLU A 201 0.60 15.65 8.92
N GLY A 202 0.87 14.93 10.01
CA GLY A 202 0.08 14.95 11.25
C GLY A 202 -1.12 13.99 11.31
N GLY A 203 -1.61 13.46 10.18
CA GLY A 203 -2.71 12.48 10.14
C GLY A 203 -2.28 11.02 10.33
N GLY A 204 -0.98 10.73 10.33
CA GLY A 204 -0.43 9.38 10.47
C GLY A 204 0.74 9.13 9.51
N ASN A 205 1.15 7.87 9.36
CA ASN A 205 2.18 7.48 8.40
C ASN A 205 1.62 7.41 6.98
N THR A 206 2.42 7.80 6.00
CA THR A 206 2.09 7.63 4.59
C THR A 206 2.12 6.16 4.20
N PHE A 207 1.06 5.69 3.53
CA PHE A 207 0.99 4.34 2.97
C PHE A 207 1.39 4.35 1.50
N TYR A 208 2.16 3.35 1.09
CA TYR A 208 2.66 3.23 -0.27
C TYR A 208 2.20 1.94 -0.91
N SER A 209 1.72 2.03 -2.14
CA SER A 209 1.48 0.91 -3.03
C SER A 209 2.51 0.94 -4.16
N THR A 210 3.29 -0.13 -4.30
CA THR A 210 4.34 -0.23 -5.31
C THR A 210 3.87 -0.98 -6.57
N PRO A 211 4.53 -0.81 -7.74
CA PRO A 211 4.20 -1.53 -8.98
C PRO A 211 4.37 -3.06 -8.92
N PHE A 212 4.97 -3.58 -7.85
CA PHE A 212 5.15 -5.01 -7.63
C PHE A 212 4.22 -5.55 -6.54
N ASP A 213 3.11 -4.86 -6.28
CA ASP A 213 2.03 -5.24 -5.36
C ASP A 213 2.48 -5.31 -3.88
N LEU A 214 3.38 -4.43 -3.45
CA LEU A 214 3.70 -4.25 -2.03
C LEU A 214 2.94 -3.06 -1.45
N LEU A 215 2.27 -3.28 -0.32
CA LEU A 215 1.73 -2.25 0.56
C LEU A 215 2.65 -2.07 1.78
N THR A 216 3.14 -0.86 2.04
CA THR A 216 4.11 -0.59 3.11
C THR A 216 4.16 0.89 3.49
N THR A 217 4.73 1.19 4.66
CA THR A 217 5.06 2.54 5.15
C THR A 217 6.58 2.77 5.28
N ASP A 218 7.39 1.72 5.11
CA ASP A 218 8.81 1.67 5.52
C ASP A 218 9.79 1.56 4.33
N LEU A 219 9.49 2.23 3.22
CA LEU A 219 10.42 2.35 2.09
C LEU A 219 11.00 3.75 2.00
N SER A 220 12.34 3.84 1.97
CA SER A 220 13.05 5.12 1.80
C SER A 220 13.00 5.65 0.36
N TYR A 221 12.99 4.73 -0.61
CA TYR A 221 12.94 5.02 -2.04
C TYR A 221 11.83 4.22 -2.68
N LEU A 222 11.04 4.87 -3.54
CA LEU A 222 9.83 4.31 -4.10
C LEU A 222 9.91 4.30 -5.62
N PRO A 223 9.72 3.15 -6.28
CA PRO A 223 9.86 3.05 -7.73
C PRO A 223 8.82 3.88 -8.48
N PHE A 224 9.19 4.35 -9.67
CA PHE A 224 8.27 4.95 -10.63
C PHE A 224 6.98 4.13 -10.76
N GLY A 225 5.83 4.80 -10.69
CA GLY A 225 4.50 4.20 -10.69
C GLY A 225 3.95 3.88 -9.29
N SER A 226 4.73 4.08 -8.22
CA SER A 226 4.23 3.93 -6.85
C SER A 226 3.20 5.01 -6.52
N VAL A 227 2.19 4.63 -5.74
CA VAL A 227 1.15 5.53 -5.25
C VAL A 227 1.32 5.72 -3.75
N ALA A 228 1.42 6.97 -3.30
CA ALA A 228 1.40 7.31 -1.88
C ALA A 228 0.01 7.80 -1.47
N THR A 229 -0.51 7.25 -0.38
CA THR A 229 -1.77 7.64 0.27
C THR A 229 -1.42 8.24 1.62
N LEU A 230 -1.69 9.53 1.78
CA LEU A 230 -1.36 10.30 2.96
C LEU A 230 -2.62 10.50 3.79
N PRO A 231 -2.68 9.94 5.01
CA PRO A 231 -3.71 10.28 5.97
C PRO A 231 -3.54 11.74 6.38
N CYS A 232 -4.56 12.56 6.17
CA CYS A 232 -4.51 13.98 6.52
C CYS A 232 -5.30 14.28 7.80
N PRO A 233 -4.93 15.31 8.58
CA PRO A 233 -5.66 15.74 9.77
C PRO A 233 -7.15 16.07 9.50
N VAL A 234 -8.00 15.99 10.53
CA VAL A 234 -9.47 16.13 10.41
C VAL A 234 -9.91 17.51 9.87
N ASP A 235 -9.09 18.53 10.09
CA ASP A 235 -9.23 19.91 9.62
C ASP A 235 -8.82 20.11 8.16
N THR A 236 -8.49 19.05 7.43
CA THR A 236 -8.09 19.09 6.00
C THR A 236 -9.10 18.41 5.08
N VAL A 237 -8.99 18.64 3.76
CA VAL A 237 -9.94 18.16 2.72
C VAL A 237 -10.01 16.62 2.60
N GLY A 238 -9.36 15.88 3.50
CA GLY A 238 -9.32 14.41 3.57
C GLY A 238 -8.01 13.86 3.04
N ASP A 239 -7.90 12.53 3.08
CA ASP A 239 -6.69 11.81 2.69
C ASP A 239 -6.29 12.11 1.24
N GLN A 240 -5.00 12.30 1.01
CA GLN A 240 -4.46 12.69 -0.27
C GLN A 240 -3.78 11.51 -0.95
N THR A 241 -3.95 11.39 -2.27
CA THR A 241 -3.28 10.37 -3.07
C THR A 241 -2.39 11.04 -4.12
N ILE A 242 -1.13 10.64 -4.19
CA ILE A 242 -0.13 11.19 -5.10
C ILE A 242 0.68 10.09 -5.77
N LEU A 243 1.12 10.34 -7.01
CA LEU A 243 1.74 9.35 -7.86
C LEU A 243 3.22 9.68 -8.07
N CYS A 244 4.09 8.68 -7.96
CA CYS A 244 5.48 8.79 -8.38
C CYS A 244 5.56 8.67 -9.90
N THR A 245 5.83 9.78 -10.58
CA THR A 245 5.74 9.91 -12.05
C THR A 245 6.96 10.64 -12.61
N ASP A 246 7.08 10.68 -13.93
CA ASP A 246 8.09 11.47 -14.60
C ASP A 246 7.65 12.93 -14.76
N MET A 247 8.62 13.81 -14.60
CA MET A 247 8.48 15.25 -14.69
C MET A 247 8.88 15.75 -16.08
N SER A 248 8.54 16.99 -16.40
CA SER A 248 8.84 17.60 -17.71
C SER A 248 10.34 17.74 -17.99
N ASP A 249 11.18 17.78 -16.95
CA ASP A 249 12.64 17.79 -17.04
C ASP A 249 13.27 16.40 -17.20
N GLY A 250 12.45 15.35 -17.26
CA GLY A 250 12.88 13.95 -17.38
C GLY A 250 13.29 13.30 -16.05
N SER A 251 13.24 14.03 -14.92
CA SER A 251 13.39 13.46 -13.59
C SER A 251 12.15 12.64 -13.19
N VAL A 252 12.27 11.83 -12.14
CA VAL A 252 11.14 11.10 -11.54
C VAL A 252 10.93 11.66 -10.15
N ASN A 253 9.72 12.14 -9.88
CA ASN A 253 9.35 12.71 -8.58
C ASN A 253 7.84 12.52 -8.32
N TRP A 254 7.39 12.91 -7.13
CA TRP A 254 5.98 12.96 -6.80
C TRP A 254 5.24 13.95 -7.69
N SER A 255 4.02 13.59 -8.09
CA SER A 255 3.16 14.38 -8.99
C SER A 255 2.77 15.76 -8.44
N ARG A 256 2.98 16.00 -7.14
CA ARG A 256 2.71 17.23 -6.42
C ARG A 256 3.84 17.47 -5.42
N GLU A 257 4.03 18.72 -5.03
CA GLU A 257 4.98 19.10 -3.99
C GLU A 257 4.26 19.35 -2.66
N ALA A 258 5.01 19.30 -1.55
CA ALA A 258 4.50 19.61 -0.22
C ALA A 258 4.14 21.11 -0.08
N PRO A 259 3.17 21.48 0.79
CA PRO A 259 2.35 20.61 1.63
C PRO A 259 1.33 19.81 0.82
N TYR A 260 1.17 18.54 1.16
CA TYR A 260 0.28 17.64 0.43
C TYR A 260 -1.16 17.77 0.91
N CYS A 261 -1.36 17.86 2.23
CA CYS A 261 -2.64 18.08 2.86
C CYS A 261 -3.02 19.56 2.75
N SER A 262 -4.19 19.83 2.17
CA SER A 262 -4.73 21.18 2.07
C SER A 262 -5.69 21.43 3.24
N PRO A 263 -5.55 22.57 3.96
CA PRO A 263 -6.51 22.92 5.01
C PRO A 263 -7.91 23.02 4.40
N LYS A 264 -8.93 22.62 5.16
CA LYS A 264 -10.31 22.93 4.78
C LYS A 264 -10.43 24.46 4.77
N GLN A 265 -10.79 25.00 3.62
CA GLN A 265 -11.15 26.41 3.56
C GLN A 265 -12.50 26.57 4.25
N SER A 266 -12.51 27.21 5.41
CA SER A 266 -13.74 27.68 6.06
C SER A 266 -14.18 28.97 5.39
N TRP A 267 -15.48 29.13 5.12
CA TRP A 267 -16.02 30.42 4.68
C TRP A 267 -16.07 31.42 5.82
N CYS A 268 -16.19 30.93 7.06
CA CYS A 268 -16.18 31.77 8.26
C CYS A 268 -14.82 32.39 8.57
N ASP A 269 -13.72 31.79 8.11
CA ASP A 269 -12.36 32.34 8.31
C ASP A 269 -12.14 33.66 7.57
N GLN A 270 -12.92 33.95 6.52
CA GLN A 270 -12.82 35.19 5.75
C GLN A 270 -14.01 36.09 6.06
N ASP A 271 -13.73 37.22 6.73
CA ASP A 271 -14.73 38.25 7.08
C ASP A 271 -15.98 37.69 7.80
N ASN A 272 -15.79 36.65 8.64
CA ASN A 272 -16.88 35.94 9.30
C ASN A 272 -17.93 35.39 8.32
N GLY A 273 -17.54 35.04 7.08
CA GLY A 273 -18.45 34.67 6.00
C GLY A 273 -19.42 35.81 5.58
N GLY A 274 -19.17 37.05 5.99
CA GLY A 274 -20.10 38.17 5.87
C GLY A 274 -21.20 38.20 6.93
N CYS A 275 -21.18 37.33 7.93
CA CYS A 275 -22.18 37.29 9.00
C CYS A 275 -22.00 38.44 10.01
N HIS A 276 -23.10 39.09 10.40
CA HIS A 276 -23.06 40.16 11.40
C HIS A 276 -22.60 39.66 12.78
N GLN A 277 -23.04 38.46 13.19
CA GLN A 277 -22.74 37.90 14.51
C GLN A 277 -22.03 36.54 14.41
N LEU A 278 -22.77 35.44 14.27
CA LEU A 278 -22.19 34.09 14.28
C LEU A 278 -22.15 33.53 12.86
N CYS A 279 -21.02 32.96 12.47
CA CYS A 279 -20.88 32.18 11.24
C CYS A 279 -20.66 30.71 11.60
N ILE A 280 -21.34 29.82 10.88
CA ILE A 280 -21.21 28.38 11.06
C ILE A 280 -20.95 27.72 9.71
N ASP A 281 -19.78 27.10 9.55
CA ASP A 281 -19.49 26.27 8.39
C ASP A 281 -20.36 25.01 8.36
N LYS A 282 -20.86 24.69 7.16
CA LYS A 282 -21.45 23.41 6.76
C LYS A 282 -20.56 22.81 5.66
N GLU A 283 -20.80 21.55 5.28
CA GLU A 283 -19.92 20.81 4.34
C GLU A 283 -19.65 21.57 3.03
N ASP A 284 -20.69 22.18 2.44
CA ASP A 284 -20.60 22.90 1.15
C ASP A 284 -21.18 24.33 1.17
N MET A 285 -21.51 24.88 2.35
CA MET A 285 -21.85 26.31 2.53
C MET A 285 -21.54 26.79 3.95
N HIS A 286 -21.64 28.09 4.25
CA HIS A 286 -21.78 28.58 5.62
C HIS A 286 -23.17 29.18 5.84
N VAL A 287 -23.57 29.27 7.11
CA VAL A 287 -24.81 29.93 7.52
C VAL A 287 -24.52 30.94 8.62
N CYS A 288 -25.21 32.08 8.55
CA CYS A 288 -25.19 33.07 9.61
C CYS A 288 -26.25 32.73 10.67
N MET A 289 -25.91 32.95 11.94
CA MET A 289 -26.81 32.83 13.08
C MET A 289 -26.69 34.06 13.97
N CYS A 290 -27.76 34.32 14.72
CA CYS A 290 -27.83 35.44 15.64
C CYS A 290 -27.81 34.96 17.09
N ILE A 291 -27.26 35.78 17.98
CA ILE A 291 -27.33 35.55 19.42
C ILE A 291 -28.76 35.75 19.93
N GLU A 292 -29.04 35.29 21.16
CA GLU A 292 -30.36 35.44 21.78
C GLU A 292 -30.83 36.91 21.80
N GLY A 293 -32.09 37.15 21.46
CA GLY A 293 -32.68 38.48 21.31
C GLY A 293 -32.50 39.12 19.92
N TYR A 294 -31.97 38.37 18.94
CA TYR A 294 -31.84 38.81 17.55
C TYR A 294 -32.35 37.74 16.57
N ALA A 295 -33.01 38.20 15.50
CA ALA A 295 -33.43 37.39 14.36
C ALA A 295 -32.57 37.68 13.13
N LEU A 296 -32.35 36.65 12.30
CA LEU A 296 -31.63 36.79 11.03
C LEU A 296 -32.54 37.50 10.02
N ALA A 297 -32.04 38.57 9.42
CA ALA A 297 -32.75 39.34 8.41
C ALA A 297 -32.86 38.59 7.08
N GLU A 298 -33.68 39.12 6.16
CA GLU A 298 -33.91 38.52 4.83
C GLU A 298 -32.64 38.44 3.96
N ASP A 299 -31.63 39.27 4.23
CA ASP A 299 -30.33 39.21 3.54
C ASP A 299 -29.51 37.96 3.92
N GLY A 300 -29.94 37.21 4.93
CA GLY A 300 -29.28 36.01 5.43
C GLY A 300 -27.96 36.27 6.14
N MET A 301 -27.62 37.53 6.43
CA MET A 301 -26.32 37.94 6.98
C MET A 301 -26.46 38.84 8.20
N SER A 302 -27.44 39.74 8.20
CA SER A 302 -27.66 40.74 9.25
C SER A 302 -28.50 40.19 10.39
N CYS A 303 -28.09 40.48 11.62
CA CYS A 303 -28.88 40.20 12.82
C CYS A 303 -29.58 41.48 13.31
N LEU A 304 -30.92 41.45 13.34
CA LEU A 304 -31.77 42.53 13.82
C LEU A 304 -32.38 42.14 15.16
N PRO A 305 -32.64 43.09 16.09
CA PRO A 305 -33.32 42.79 17.34
C PRO A 305 -34.61 42.04 17.05
N ASP A 306 -34.82 40.94 17.76
CA ASP A 306 -36.01 40.11 17.61
C ASP A 306 -37.23 40.96 17.98
N ASP A 307 -38.15 41.17 17.02
CA ASP A 307 -39.34 41.97 17.25
C ASP A 307 -40.44 41.06 17.81
N PRO A 308 -40.76 41.16 19.10
CA PRO A 308 -41.79 40.33 19.69
C PRO A 308 -43.18 40.60 19.09
N CYS A 309 -43.35 41.65 18.28
CA CYS A 309 -44.57 41.97 17.57
C CYS A 309 -44.67 41.41 16.13
N HIS A 310 -43.59 40.87 15.55
CA HIS A 310 -43.58 40.44 14.15
C HIS A 310 -44.61 39.34 13.84
N ASP A 311 -44.77 38.37 14.75
CA ASP A 311 -45.74 37.26 14.65
C ASP A 311 -46.70 37.23 15.85
N ALA A 312 -46.86 38.36 16.55
CA ALA A 312 -47.75 38.45 17.69
C ALA A 312 -49.22 38.27 17.26
N PRO A 313 -50.00 37.36 17.89
CA PRO A 313 -51.42 37.15 17.62
C PRO A 313 -52.28 38.27 18.22
N CYS A 314 -51.95 39.53 17.95
CA CYS A 314 -52.76 40.68 18.33
C CYS A 314 -53.86 40.94 17.31
N GLU A 315 -55.10 41.10 17.77
CA GLU A 315 -56.23 41.49 16.92
C GLU A 315 -56.17 42.98 16.54
N SER A 316 -55.44 43.78 17.32
CA SER A 316 -55.26 45.23 17.16
C SER A 316 -53.78 45.61 17.24
N GLU A 317 -53.37 46.62 18.02
CA GLU A 317 -52.00 47.14 18.01
C GLU A 317 -51.08 46.27 18.89
N CYS A 318 -49.87 45.99 18.42
CA CYS A 318 -48.85 45.30 19.21
C CYS A 318 -47.80 46.28 19.71
N VAL A 319 -47.47 46.20 21.00
CA VAL A 319 -46.48 47.05 21.65
C VAL A 319 -45.39 46.17 22.30
N PRO A 320 -44.10 46.34 21.95
CA PRO A 320 -43.00 45.63 22.60
C PRO A 320 -42.86 46.04 24.07
N VAL A 321 -42.50 45.10 24.95
CA VAL A 321 -42.23 45.39 26.36
C VAL A 321 -40.73 45.77 26.53
N PRO A 322 -40.40 46.96 27.08
CA PRO A 322 -39.02 47.49 27.07
C PRO A 322 -37.95 46.64 27.78
N ASP A 323 -38.32 45.80 28.76
CA ASP A 323 -37.37 45.09 29.65
C ASP A 323 -37.62 43.57 29.74
N GLY A 324 -38.50 43.01 28.92
CA GLY A 324 -38.79 41.58 28.90
C GLY A 324 -39.20 41.20 27.50
N GLY A 325 -38.34 40.43 26.81
CA GLY A 325 -38.43 40.10 25.38
C GLY A 325 -39.74 39.45 24.95
N GLY A 326 -40.81 40.22 24.93
CA GLY A 326 -42.18 39.83 24.69
C GLY A 326 -43.03 41.05 24.32
N PHE A 327 -44.30 40.81 24.02
CA PHE A 327 -45.21 41.83 23.50
C PHE A 327 -46.47 41.95 24.37
N ARG A 328 -47.17 43.07 24.23
CA ARG A 328 -48.56 43.22 24.67
C ARG A 328 -49.42 43.69 23.51
N CYS A 329 -50.67 43.25 23.49
CA CYS A 329 -51.66 43.78 22.56
C CYS A 329 -52.39 44.95 23.23
N ASP A 330 -52.50 46.08 22.52
CA ASP A 330 -53.24 47.25 22.93
C ASP A 330 -54.55 47.31 22.15
N CYS A 331 -55.66 47.40 22.86
CA CYS A 331 -57.00 47.42 22.26
C CYS A 331 -57.51 48.86 22.17
N PRO A 332 -58.17 49.25 21.05
CA PRO A 332 -58.81 50.56 20.95
C PRO A 332 -59.97 50.68 21.96
N GLU A 333 -60.15 51.88 22.54
CA GLU A 333 -61.28 52.21 23.44
C GLU A 333 -62.66 52.11 22.80
#